data_AF-A0A951F4B6-F1
#
_entry.id   AF-A0A951F4B6-F1
#
_cell.length_a   1.000
_cell.length_b   1.000
_cell.length_c   1.000
_cell.angle_alpha   90.00
_cell.angle_beta   90.00
_cell.angle_gamma   90.00
#
_symmetry.space_group_name_H-M   'P 1'
#
loop_
_entity.id
_entity.type
_entity.pdbx_description
1 polymer ?
#
loop_
_entity_poly.entity_id
_entity_poly.type
_entity_poly.pdbx_seq_one_letter_code
_entity_poly.pdbx_strand_id
1 'polypeptide(L)'
;MHASRYHLGKATRAVFAEDGLKGFVLLPEGSVLSIESFDSPERLVRVRWNNLLLLMFWQDLLERAVPIPEPVPASAPLATQSL
;
A
#
# COMPACT_ATOMS: atom_id res chain seq x y z
N MET A 1 -1.10 -12.86 6.35
CA MET A 1 -1.72 -11.79 5.54
C MET A 1 -0.76 -10.60 5.59
N HIS A 2 -0.19 -10.27 4.44
CA HIS A 2 0.98 -9.40 4.31
C HIS A 2 0.60 -7.93 4.44
N ALA A 3 1.54 -7.10 4.91
CA ALA A 3 1.36 -5.69 5.21
C ALA A 3 0.50 -4.95 4.17
N SER A 4 -0.55 -4.30 4.63
CA SER A 4 -1.51 -3.56 3.80
C SER A 4 -0.94 -2.24 3.28
N ARG A 5 0.24 -1.81 3.76
CA ARG A 5 0.84 -0.50 3.49
C ARG A 5 2.33 -0.61 3.16
N TYR A 6 2.81 0.27 2.29
CA TYR A 6 4.18 0.28 1.78
C TYR A 6 4.74 1.71 1.74
N HIS A 7 6.01 1.87 2.09
CA HIS A 7 6.78 3.08 1.82
C HIS A 7 7.60 2.90 0.54
N LEU A 8 7.44 3.77 -0.45
CA LEU A 8 8.32 3.78 -1.62
C LEU A 8 9.72 4.27 -1.23
N GLY A 9 10.73 3.43 -1.42
CA GLY A 9 12.15 3.81 -1.36
C GLY A 9 12.69 4.40 -2.66
N LYS A 10 11.90 4.38 -3.74
CA LYS A 10 12.24 5.03 -5.01
C LYS A 10 10.99 5.50 -5.73
N ALA A 11 11.09 6.64 -6.42
CA ALA A 11 10.01 7.12 -7.27
C ALA A 11 9.64 6.08 -8.35
N THR A 12 8.34 5.99 -8.64
CA THR A 12 7.82 5.08 -9.67
C THR A 12 6.57 5.66 -10.32
N ARG A 13 6.11 5.03 -11.40
CA ARG A 13 4.90 5.43 -12.12
C ARG A 13 3.77 4.49 -11.77
N ALA A 14 2.57 5.03 -11.69
CA ALA A 14 1.33 4.25 -11.61
C ALA A 14 0.31 4.87 -12.57
N VAL A 15 -0.67 4.10 -13.01
CA VAL A 15 -1.75 4.58 -13.88
C VAL A 15 -3.03 4.74 -13.09
N PHE A 16 -3.94 5.60 -13.52
CA PHE A 16 -5.25 5.68 -12.88
C PHE A 16 -6.00 4.35 -13.05
N ALA A 17 -6.63 3.88 -11.97
CA ALA A 17 -7.37 2.63 -11.98
C ALA A 17 -8.86 2.80 -12.26
N GLU A 18 -9.37 4.02 -12.27
CA GLU A 18 -10.77 4.33 -12.57
C GLU A 18 -11.03 4.37 -14.07
N ASP A 19 -12.13 3.76 -14.50
CA ASP A 19 -12.58 3.79 -15.89
C ASP A 19 -12.86 5.24 -16.33
N GLY A 20 -12.16 5.68 -17.38
CA GLY A 20 -12.31 7.00 -17.98
C GLY A 20 -11.17 7.98 -17.68
N LEU A 21 -10.35 7.73 -16.65
CA LEU A 21 -9.14 8.50 -16.41
C LEU A 21 -7.96 7.89 -17.17
N LYS A 22 -7.45 8.63 -18.16
CA LYS A 22 -6.26 8.23 -18.92
C LYS A 22 -5.04 8.96 -18.39
N GLY A 23 -3.96 8.23 -18.15
CA GLY A 23 -2.66 8.81 -17.83
C GLY A 23 -1.92 8.04 -16.75
N PHE A 24 -0.82 8.65 -16.33
CA PHE A 24 0.02 8.14 -15.24
C PHE A 24 0.29 9.23 -14.22
N VAL A 25 0.54 8.79 -12.99
CA VAL A 25 0.98 9.61 -11.86
C VAL A 25 2.41 9.19 -11.53
N LEU A 26 3.28 10.18 -11.31
CA LEU A 26 4.59 9.94 -10.74
C LEU A 26 4.46 9.91 -9.22
N LEU A 27 4.64 8.73 -8.63
CA LEU A 27 4.71 8.54 -7.20
C LEU A 27 6.12 8.90 -6.73
N PRO A 28 6.30 9.95 -5.91
CA PRO A 28 7.62 10.32 -5.41
C PRO A 28 8.15 9.28 -4.41
N GLU A 29 9.47 9.28 -4.24
CA GLU A 29 10.12 8.58 -3.13
C GLU A 29 9.53 9.03 -1.78
N GLY A 30 9.43 8.11 -0.83
CA GLY A 30 8.80 8.32 0.47
C GLY A 30 7.28 8.16 0.48
N SER A 31 6.62 8.05 -0.68
CA SER A 31 5.16 7.88 -0.75
C SER A 31 4.68 6.67 0.03
N VAL A 32 3.61 6.86 0.78
CA VAL A 32 2.89 5.78 1.47
C VAL A 32 1.77 5.29 0.59
N LEU A 33 1.79 4.00 0.26
CA LEU A 33 0.78 3.33 -0.55
C LEU A 33 0.03 2.32 0.31
N SER A 34 -1.28 2.23 0.14
CA SER A 34 -2.08 1.12 0.69
C SER A 34 -2.50 0.18 -0.42
N ILE A 35 -2.36 -1.13 -0.24
CA ILE A 35 -2.90 -2.11 -1.19
C ILE A 35 -4.41 -2.21 -0.97
N GLU A 36 -5.17 -2.04 -2.05
CA GLU A 36 -6.63 -2.18 -2.06
C GLU A 36 -7.05 -3.55 -2.56
N SER A 37 -6.44 -4.02 -3.65
CA SER A 37 -6.72 -5.32 -4.24
C SER A 37 -5.66 -5.71 -5.26
N PHE A 38 -5.63 -6.99 -5.62
CA PHE A 38 -4.82 -7.49 -6.73
C PHE A 38 -5.72 -7.66 -7.96
N ASP A 39 -5.21 -7.26 -9.12
CA ASP A 39 -5.84 -7.58 -10.40
C ASP A 39 -5.29 -8.93 -10.92
N SER A 40 -6.02 -9.61 -11.81
CA SER A 40 -5.64 -10.92 -12.40
C SER A 40 -4.30 -10.83 -13.17
N PRO A 41 -3.39 -11.82 -13.20
CA PRO A 41 -3.04 -12.89 -12.25
C PRO A 41 -1.92 -12.40 -11.31
N GLU A 42 -2.26 -11.53 -10.35
CA GLU A 42 -1.32 -10.95 -9.36
C GLU A 42 -0.15 -10.13 -9.97
N ARG A 43 -0.24 -9.77 -11.25
CA ARG A 43 0.78 -8.92 -11.90
C ARG A 43 0.58 -7.46 -11.59
N LEU A 44 -0.67 -7.06 -11.42
CA LEU A 44 -1.06 -5.68 -11.15
C LEU A 44 -1.69 -5.60 -9.77
N VAL A 45 -1.38 -4.51 -9.09
CA VAL A 45 -1.92 -4.19 -7.78
C VAL A 45 -2.62 -2.83 -7.85
N ARG A 46 -3.82 -2.78 -7.29
CA ARG A 46 -4.54 -1.54 -7.04
C ARG A 46 -4.08 -0.99 -5.71
N VAL A 47 -3.58 0.24 -5.74
CA VAL A 47 -3.07 0.94 -4.57
C VAL A 47 -3.79 2.26 -4.38
N ARG A 48 -3.90 2.70 -3.13
CA ARG A 48 -4.39 4.02 -2.76
C ARG A 48 -3.23 4.90 -2.35
N TRP A 49 -3.15 6.09 -2.94
CA TRP A 49 -2.17 7.14 -2.63
C TRP A 49 -2.83 8.50 -2.66
N ASN A 50 -2.79 9.27 -1.57
CA ASN A 50 -3.42 10.60 -1.48
C ASN A 50 -4.87 10.64 -2.00
N ASN A 51 -5.67 9.62 -1.65
CA ASN A 51 -7.06 9.43 -2.10
C ASN A 51 -7.22 9.14 -3.60
N LEU A 52 -6.14 8.90 -4.34
CA LEU A 52 -6.17 8.41 -5.71
C LEU A 52 -6.11 6.88 -5.72
N LEU A 53 -6.95 6.26 -6.55
CA LEU A 53 -6.87 4.83 -6.85
C LEU A 53 -6.02 4.62 -8.10
N LEU A 54 -4.92 3.90 -7.93
CA LEU A 54 -3.90 3.72 -8.95
C LEU A 54 -3.63 2.23 -9.18
N LEU A 55 -3.16 1.91 -10.38
CA LEU A 55 -2.73 0.59 -10.82
C LEU A 55 -1.23 0.62 -11.09
N MET A 56 -0.52 -0.37 -10.58
CA MET A 56 0.91 -0.53 -10.84
C MET A 56 1.32 -2.00 -10.87
N PHE A 57 2.51 -2.29 -11.39
CA PHE A 57 3.05 -3.64 -11.34
C PHE A 57 3.39 -4.02 -9.90
N TRP A 58 2.95 -5.20 -9.48
CA TRP A 58 3.27 -5.74 -8.16
C TRP A 58 4.78 -5.87 -7.95
N GLN A 59 5.52 -6.25 -9.00
CA GLN A 59 6.98 -6.34 -8.97
C GLN A 59 7.65 -4.98 -8.71
N ASP A 60 7.15 -3.90 -9.32
CA ASP A 60 7.68 -2.55 -9.04
C ASP A 60 7.47 -2.15 -7.58
N LEU A 61 6.34 -2.56 -6.98
CA LEU A 61 6.07 -2.29 -5.57
C LEU A 61 7.03 -3.09 -4.68
N LEU A 62 7.30 -4.36 -4.98
CA LEU A 62 8.22 -5.20 -4.21
C LEU A 62 9.68 -4.73 -4.30
N GLU A 63 10.14 -4.34 -5.49
CA GLU A 63 11.53 -3.95 -5.70
C GLU A 63 11.84 -2.55 -5.18
N ARG A 64 10.82 -1.68 -5.10
CA ARG A 64 11.00 -0.26 -4.80
C ARG A 64 10.39 0.17 -3.48
N ALA A 65 9.70 -0.71 -2.76
CA ALA A 65 8.99 -0.34 -1.54
C ALA A 65 9.29 -1.28 -0.38
N VAL A 66 9.10 -0.76 0.83
CA VAL A 66 9.26 -1.50 2.07
C VAL A 66 7.89 -1.63 2.73
N PRO A 67 7.45 -2.84 3.10
CA PRO A 67 6.19 -3.02 3.82
C PRO A 67 6.25 -2.29 5.17
N ILE A 68 5.19 -1.56 5.48
CA ILE A 68 4.98 -0.89 6.76
C ILE A 68 4.27 -1.90 7.66
N PRO A 69 4.95 -2.44 8.70
CA PRO A 69 4.29 -3.33 9.63
C PRO A 69 3.13 -2.60 10.30
N GLU A 70 1.96 -3.25 10.36
CA GLU A 70 0.87 -2.73 11.15
C GLU A 70 1.27 -2.81 12.63
N PRO A 71 0.97 -1.77 13.42
CA PRO A 71 1.20 -1.85 14.85
C PRO A 71 0.39 -3.03 15.38
N VAL A 72 1.10 -4.05 15.88
CA VAL A 72 0.46 -5.16 16.58
C VAL A 72 -0.25 -4.54 17.78
N PRO A 73 -1.57 -4.74 17.93
CA PRO A 73 -2.25 -4.24 19.12
C PRO A 73 -1.55 -4.86 20.32
N ALA A 74 -0.93 -4.02 21.15
CA ALA A 74 -0.37 -4.46 22.40
C ALA A 74 -1.54 -4.99 23.22
N SER A 75 -1.57 -6.31 23.48
CA SER A 75 -2.44 -6.88 24.49
C SER A 75 -2.09 -6.21 25.81
N ALA A 76 -2.86 -5.20 26.21
CA ALA A 76 -2.71 -4.58 27.52
C ALA A 76 -2.88 -5.69 28.58
N PRO A 77 -1.96 -5.83 29.55
CA PRO A 77 -2.17 -6.75 30.64
C PRO A 77 -3.45 -6.34 31.38
N LEU A 78 -4.35 -7.30 31.55
CA LEU A 78 -5.59 -7.16 32.30
C LEU A 78 -5.22 -6.85 33.77
N ALA A 79 -5.16 -5.57 34.12
CA ALA A 79 -5.00 -5.15 35.51
C ALA A 79 -6.35 -5.31 36.21
N THR A 80 -6.66 -6.53 36.65
CA THR A 80 -7.71 -6.72 37.66
C THR A 80 -7.09 -6.39 39.01
N GLN A 81 -7.24 -5.13 39.42
CA GLN A 81 -7.32 -4.79 40.83
C GLN A 81 -8.57 -5.44 41.42
N SER A 82 -8.43 -6.14 42.54
CA SER A 82 -9.55 -6.45 43.43
C SER A 82 -9.02 -6.60 44.86
N LEU A 83 -9.29 -5.54 45.62
CA LEU A 83 -9.61 -5.43 47.06
C LEU A 83 -8.72 -6.12 48.10
#